data_AF-A0A9E5RZY0-F1
#
_entry.id   AF-A0A9E5RZY0-F1
#
_cell.length_a   1.000
_cell.length_b   1.000
_cell.length_c   1.000
_cell.angle_alpha   90.00
_cell.angle_beta   90.00
_cell.angle_gamma   90.00
#
_symmetry.space_group_name_H-M   'P 1'
#
loop_
_entity.id
_entity.type
_entity.pdbx_description
1 polymer ?
#
loop_
_entity_poly.entity_id
_entity_poly.type
_entity_poly.pdbx_seq_one_letter_code
_entity_poly.pdbx_strand_id
1 'polypeptide(L)'
;MLELNKPVAIDRKFPGILSKYELHVRQLYIDCDAIRIEYKITPPIHPHSPDIPNFLLFTWRGYARDNHDGDYQSAGGACGLSLDGEYTDGILSFLPLPNEEINRLDITMVTERIRPEIKCEFSVSF
;
A
#
# COMPACT_ATOMS: atom_id res chain seq x y z
N MET A 1 -5.35 19.20 -9.26
CA MET A 1 -6.39 18.48 -10.03
C MET A 1 -5.85 17.10 -10.30
N LEU A 2 -6.60 16.07 -9.90
CA LEU A 2 -6.19 14.68 -10.11
C LEU A 2 -6.19 14.34 -11.60
N GLU A 3 -5.01 14.09 -12.16
CA GLU A 3 -4.88 13.58 -13.52
C GLU A 3 -4.89 12.05 -13.48
N LEU A 4 -5.84 11.44 -14.21
CA LEU A 4 -5.90 9.99 -14.35
C LEU A 4 -4.56 9.44 -14.88
N ASN A 5 -4.12 8.34 -14.30
CA ASN A 5 -2.88 7.63 -14.59
C ASN A 5 -1.59 8.45 -14.38
N LYS A 6 -1.65 9.59 -13.68
CA LYS A 6 -0.45 10.31 -13.27
C LYS A 6 0.02 9.83 -11.90
N PRO A 7 1.20 9.19 -11.81
CA PRO A 7 1.75 8.81 -10.52
C PRO A 7 2.20 10.03 -9.71
N VAL A 8 1.78 10.03 -8.45
CA VAL A 8 2.27 10.91 -7.39
C VAL A 8 3.29 10.14 -6.56
N ALA A 9 4.53 10.64 -6.53
CA ALA A 9 5.58 10.06 -5.71
C ALA A 9 5.25 10.23 -4.23
N ILE A 10 5.32 9.13 -3.48
CA ILE A 10 5.15 9.09 -2.03
C ILE A 10 6.51 8.97 -1.34
N ASP A 11 7.35 8.06 -1.83
CA ASP A 11 8.70 7.78 -1.33
C ASP A 11 8.79 7.71 0.21
N ARG A 12 7.91 6.92 0.83
CA ARG A 12 7.87 6.73 2.29
C ARG A 12 8.34 5.36 2.70
N LYS A 13 9.25 5.31 3.67
CA LYS A 13 9.83 4.08 4.20
C LYS A 13 9.37 3.84 5.64
N PHE A 14 9.02 2.60 5.91
CA PHE A 14 8.63 2.09 7.21
C PHE A 14 9.57 0.94 7.56
N PRO A 15 10.69 1.21 8.25
CA PRO A 15 11.64 0.19 8.64
C PRO A 15 11.09 -0.68 9.77
N GLY A 16 11.58 -1.91 9.88
CA GLY A 16 11.25 -2.81 10.99
C GLY A 16 9.84 -3.40 10.92
N ILE A 17 9.19 -3.37 9.76
CA ILE A 17 8.00 -4.20 9.55
C ILE A 17 8.45 -5.67 9.69
N LEU A 18 7.82 -6.43 10.59
CA LEU A 18 8.25 -7.79 10.93
C LEU A 18 9.76 -7.90 11.27
N SER A 19 10.25 -6.99 12.12
CA SER A 19 11.61 -6.93 12.71
C SER A 19 12.77 -6.69 11.74
N LYS A 20 12.75 -7.26 10.53
CA LYS A 20 13.86 -7.19 9.56
C LYS A 20 13.48 -6.66 8.18
N TYR A 21 12.20 -6.42 7.93
CA TYR A 21 11.74 -5.93 6.64
C TYR A 21 11.54 -4.42 6.69
N GLU A 22 11.72 -3.76 5.54
CA GLU A 22 11.36 -2.37 5.29
C GLU A 22 10.27 -2.34 4.24
N LEU A 23 9.15 -1.67 4.54
CA LEU A 23 8.14 -1.33 3.55
C LEU A 23 8.49 0.03 2.97
N HIS A 24 8.58 0.10 1.64
CA HIS A 24 8.75 1.33 0.89
C HIS A 24 7.50 1.57 0.05
N VAL A 25 6.67 2.52 0.47
CA VAL A 25 5.53 3.02 -0.31
C VAL A 25 6.07 4.00 -1.34
N ARG A 26 5.97 3.64 -2.62
CA ARG A 26 6.67 4.32 -3.71
C ARG A 26 5.83 5.44 -4.30
N GLN A 27 4.62 5.11 -4.73
CA GLN A 27 3.76 6.02 -5.47
C GLN A 27 2.29 5.68 -5.31
N LEU A 28 1.44 6.65 -5.61
CA LEU A 28 0.01 6.49 -5.77
C LEU A 28 -0.43 7.03 -7.11
N TYR A 29 -1.35 6.35 -7.78
CA TYR A 29 -2.02 6.84 -8.97
C TYR A 29 -3.47 6.42 -8.96
N ILE A 30 -4.27 7.07 -9.79
CA ILE A 30 -5.69 6.78 -9.95
C ILE A 30 -5.92 6.37 -11.39
N ASP A 31 -6.43 5.16 -11.60
CA ASP A 31 -6.88 4.72 -12.92
C ASP A 31 -8.41 4.77 -13.03
N CYS A 32 -8.97 4.16 -14.07
CA CYS A 32 -10.43 4.13 -14.27
C CYS A 32 -11.18 3.25 -13.27
N ASP A 33 -10.47 2.41 -12.51
CA ASP A 33 -11.06 1.37 -11.68
C ASP A 33 -10.81 1.62 -10.18
N ALA A 34 -9.67 2.19 -9.78
CA ALA A 34 -9.31 2.37 -8.39
C ALA A 34 -8.22 3.43 -8.14
N ILE A 35 -8.09 3.83 -6.88
CA ILE A 35 -6.85 4.45 -6.37
C ILE A 35 -5.87 3.31 -6.10
N ARG A 36 -4.65 3.37 -6.64
CA ARG A 36 -3.62 2.35 -6.46
C ARG A 36 -2.40 2.90 -5.73
N ILE A 37 -1.93 2.14 -4.75
CA ILE A 37 -0.68 2.38 -4.04
C ILE A 37 0.29 1.27 -4.40
N GLU A 38 1.43 1.66 -4.96
CA GLU A 38 2.54 0.75 -5.21
C GLU A 38 3.54 0.77 -4.06
N TYR A 39 3.94 -0.41 -3.62
CA TYR A 39 4.91 -0.58 -2.56
C TYR A 39 5.93 -1.67 -2.88
N LYS A 40 7.04 -1.60 -2.17
CA LYS A 40 8.15 -2.56 -2.20
C LYS A 40 8.45 -3.01 -0.77
N ILE A 41 8.85 -4.26 -0.58
CA ILE A 41 9.33 -4.77 0.71
C ILE A 41 10.71 -5.39 0.53
N THR A 42 11.64 -5.05 1.44
CA THR A 42 13.03 -5.55 1.41
C THR A 42 13.48 -5.99 2.80
N PRO A 43 14.11 -7.18 2.98
CA PRO A 43 14.42 -8.20 1.97
C PRO A 43 13.15 -8.82 1.34
N PRO A 44 13.26 -9.60 0.24
CA PRO A 44 12.10 -10.25 -0.37
C PRO A 44 11.39 -11.18 0.62
N ILE A 45 10.07 -11.19 0.57
CA ILE A 45 9.23 -12.16 1.27
C ILE A 45 9.12 -13.42 0.42
N HIS A 46 9.67 -14.53 0.91
CA HIS A 46 9.54 -15.83 0.25
C HIS A 46 8.30 -16.60 0.76
N PRO A 47 7.63 -17.39 -0.10
CA PRO A 47 6.39 -18.06 0.27
C PRO A 47 6.45 -19.09 1.41
N HIS A 48 7.67 -19.48 1.80
CA HIS A 48 7.95 -20.44 2.86
C HIS A 48 8.89 -19.85 3.92
N SER A 49 8.94 -18.52 4.04
CA SER A 49 9.74 -17.88 5.07
C SER A 49 9.21 -18.30 6.44
N PRO A 50 10.05 -18.86 7.35
CA PRO A 50 9.60 -19.24 8.68
C PRO A 50 9.10 -18.04 9.50
N ASP A 51 9.50 -16.83 9.11
CA ASP A 51 9.06 -15.59 9.76
C ASP A 51 7.64 -15.17 9.36
N ILE A 52 7.09 -15.72 8.27
CA ILE A 52 5.77 -15.38 7.75
C ILE A 52 5.00 -16.70 7.52
N PRO A 53 4.22 -17.15 8.53
CA PRO A 53 3.70 -18.53 8.59
C PRO A 53 2.85 -18.97 7.40
N ASN A 54 2.38 -18.06 6.54
CA ASN A 54 1.88 -18.36 5.20
C ASN A 54 1.97 -17.09 4.34
N PHE A 55 2.53 -17.16 3.13
CA PHE A 55 2.60 -16.05 2.18
C PHE A 55 1.23 -15.42 1.87
N LEU A 56 0.20 -16.27 1.80
CA LEU A 56 -1.20 -15.87 1.60
C LEU A 56 -1.76 -15.01 2.75
N LEU A 57 -1.01 -14.84 3.84
CA LEU A 57 -1.38 -14.00 4.99
C LEU A 57 -0.70 -12.63 4.97
N PHE A 58 0.26 -12.38 4.07
CA PHE A 58 0.83 -11.04 3.94
C PHE A 58 -0.04 -10.19 3.01
N THR A 59 -1.26 -9.89 3.46
CA THR A 59 -2.18 -8.96 2.79
C THR A 59 -2.25 -7.66 3.58
N TRP A 60 -2.29 -6.55 2.87
CA TRP A 60 -2.59 -5.25 3.47
C TRP A 60 -4.10 -5.02 3.41
N ARG A 61 -4.67 -4.59 4.53
CA ARG A 61 -5.92 -3.86 4.55
C ARG A 61 -5.60 -2.36 4.55
N GLY A 62 -6.36 -1.61 3.76
CA GLY A 62 -6.19 -0.19 3.59
C GLY A 62 -7.42 0.57 4.02
N TYR A 63 -7.19 1.71 4.66
CA TYR A 63 -8.19 2.74 4.91
C TYR A 63 -7.63 4.06 4.40
N ALA A 64 -8.42 4.87 3.70
CA ALA A 64 -8.03 6.23 3.40
C ALA A 64 -9.18 7.20 3.61
N ARG A 65 -8.86 8.46 3.87
CA ARG A 65 -9.81 9.56 4.01
C ARG A 65 -9.30 10.79 3.27
N ASP A 66 -10.17 11.51 2.56
CA ASP A 66 -9.79 12.76 1.90
C ASP A 66 -10.06 14.01 2.76
N ASN A 67 -9.67 15.18 2.24
CA ASN A 67 -9.88 16.47 2.88
C ASN A 67 -11.31 17.02 2.79
N HIS A 68 -12.25 16.24 2.26
CA HIS A 68 -13.69 16.50 2.12
C HIS A 68 -14.54 15.43 2.83
N ASP A 69 -13.95 14.70 3.79
CA ASP A 69 -14.60 13.63 4.56
C ASP A 69 -15.05 12.40 3.75
N GLY A 70 -14.54 12.22 2.53
CA GLY A 70 -14.71 10.99 1.76
C GLY A 70 -13.88 9.85 2.36
N ASP A 71 -14.52 8.70 2.61
CA ASP A 71 -13.88 7.51 3.15
C ASP A 71 -13.68 6.45 2.05
N TYR A 72 -12.49 5.84 2.04
CA TYR A 72 -12.05 4.86 1.04
C TYR A 72 -11.59 3.59 1.74
N GLN A 73 -12.05 2.45 1.22
CA GLN A 73 -11.74 1.13 1.76
C GLN A 73 -10.90 0.35 0.76
N SER A 74 -10.02 -0.52 1.26
CA SER A 74 -9.25 -1.39 0.39
C SER A 74 -10.17 -2.30 -0.44
N ALA A 75 -10.00 -2.26 -1.75
CA ALA A 75 -10.68 -3.10 -2.73
C ALA A 75 -9.86 -4.35 -3.10
N GLY A 76 -8.85 -4.67 -2.31
CA GLY A 76 -7.92 -5.76 -2.52
C GLY A 76 -6.53 -5.28 -2.92
N GLY A 77 -5.70 -6.26 -3.26
CA GLY A 77 -4.30 -6.03 -3.59
C GLY A 77 -3.63 -7.33 -3.99
N ALA A 78 -2.42 -7.20 -4.50
CA ALA A 78 -1.58 -8.33 -4.87
C ALA A 78 -0.14 -8.01 -4.51
N CYS A 79 0.64 -9.04 -4.19
CA CYS A 79 2.07 -8.93 -4.06
C CYS A 79 2.77 -10.17 -4.63
N GLY A 80 4.03 -9.99 -5.01
CA GLY A 80 4.85 -11.02 -5.60
C GLY A 80 6.32 -10.64 -5.57
N LEU A 81 7.20 -11.60 -5.80
CA LEU A 81 8.62 -11.32 -5.94
C LEU A 81 8.85 -10.45 -7.18
N SER A 82 9.81 -9.53 -7.09
CA SER A 82 10.35 -8.83 -8.24
C SER A 82 10.99 -9.82 -9.22
N LEU A 83 11.16 -9.41 -10.48
CA LEU A 83 11.72 -10.28 -11.53
C LEU A 83 13.14 -10.78 -11.20
N ASP A 84 13.94 -9.95 -10.53
CA ASP A 84 15.29 -10.28 -10.06
C ASP A 84 15.30 -10.99 -8.70
N GLY A 85 14.16 -11.07 -8.02
CA GLY A 85 14.01 -11.69 -6.70
C GLY A 85 14.58 -10.86 -5.54
N GLU A 86 15.05 -9.65 -5.77
CA GLU A 86 15.70 -8.80 -4.75
C GLU A 86 14.71 -8.15 -3.77
N TYR A 87 13.41 -8.16 -4.08
CA TYR A 87 12.37 -7.60 -3.22
C TYR A 87 10.99 -8.17 -3.53
N THR A 88 10.00 -7.83 -2.70
CA THR A 88 8.58 -8.10 -2.99
C THR A 88 7.90 -6.83 -3.46
N ASP A 89 7.36 -6.85 -4.68
CA ASP A 89 6.48 -5.81 -5.20
C ASP A 89 5.04 -6.05 -4.74
N GLY A 90 4.28 -4.97 -4.54
CA GLY A 90 2.85 -5.10 -4.36
C GLY A 90 2.06 -3.84 -4.65
N ILE A 91 0.75 -4.06 -4.81
CA ILE A 91 -0.26 -3.04 -5.07
C ILE A 91 -1.37 -3.20 -4.04
N LEU A 92 -1.79 -2.09 -3.44
CA LEU A 92 -2.99 -1.97 -2.64
C LEU A 92 -3.96 -1.01 -3.33
N SER A 93 -5.21 -1.43 -3.51
CA SER A 93 -6.22 -0.65 -4.23
C SER A 93 -7.31 -0.16 -3.29
N PHE A 94 -7.88 1.01 -3.55
CA PHE A 94 -8.97 1.61 -2.77
C PHE A 94 -10.15 2.02 -3.66
N LEU A 95 -11.34 1.96 -3.06
CA LEU A 95 -12.60 2.41 -3.64
C LEU A 95 -13.42 3.22 -2.61
N PRO A 96 -14.31 4.13 -3.03
CA PRO A 96 -14.63 4.50 -4.43
C PRO A 96 -13.53 5.34 -5.11
N LEU A 97 -13.72 5.74 -6.37
CA LEU A 97 -12.87 6.77 -6.97
C LEU A 97 -13.16 8.13 -6.33
N PRO A 98 -12.13 8.98 -6.15
CA PRO A 98 -12.32 10.29 -5.53
C PRO A 98 -12.97 11.28 -6.51
N ASN A 99 -13.60 12.32 -5.96
CA ASN A 99 -14.06 13.45 -6.76
C ASN A 99 -12.88 14.34 -7.21
N GLU A 100 -13.11 15.22 -8.18
CA GLU A 100 -12.06 16.08 -8.75
C GLU A 100 -11.55 17.16 -7.79
N GLU A 101 -12.24 17.41 -6.68
CA GLU A 101 -11.95 18.48 -5.72
C GLU A 101 -10.95 18.07 -4.64
N ILE A 102 -10.71 16.76 -4.45
CA ILE A 102 -9.75 16.31 -3.45
C ILE A 102 -8.34 16.73 -3.82
N ASN A 103 -7.58 17.14 -2.81
CA ASN A 103 -6.17 17.49 -2.96
C ASN A 103 -5.28 16.80 -1.93
N ARG A 104 -5.88 15.97 -1.05
CA ARG A 104 -5.16 15.19 -0.05
C ARG A 104 -5.88 13.88 0.26
N LEU A 105 -5.10 12.82 0.47
CA LEU A 105 -5.53 11.56 1.06
C LEU A 105 -4.66 11.22 2.28
N ASP A 106 -5.30 10.95 3.40
CA ASP A 106 -4.69 10.38 4.60
C ASP A 106 -4.92 8.86 4.58
N ILE A 107 -3.84 8.09 4.53
CA ILE A 107 -3.86 6.65 4.26
C ILE A 107 -3.30 5.89 5.47
N THR A 108 -3.98 4.80 5.81
CA THR A 108 -3.54 3.79 6.78
C THR A 108 -3.46 2.43 6.10
N MET A 109 -2.29 1.81 6.13
CA MET A 109 -2.09 0.41 5.74
C MET A 109 -1.90 -0.44 7.00
N VAL A 110 -2.63 -1.55 7.11
CA VAL A 110 -2.56 -2.49 8.23
C VAL A 110 -2.37 -3.91 7.71
N THR A 111 -1.44 -4.67 8.28
CA THR A 111 -1.32 -6.09 7.95
C THR A 111 -2.54 -6.87 8.42
N GLU A 112 -3.14 -7.68 7.55
CA GLU A 112 -4.17 -8.62 7.97
C GLU A 112 -3.54 -9.86 8.60
N ARG A 113 -4.16 -10.41 9.64
CA ARG A 113 -3.84 -11.74 10.21
C ARG A 113 -2.42 -11.91 10.78
N ILE A 114 -1.63 -10.85 10.84
CA ILE A 114 -0.35 -10.77 11.54
C ILE A 114 -0.57 -10.15 12.92
N ARG A 115 0.05 -10.73 13.97
CA ARG A 115 -0.03 -10.26 15.35
C ARG A 115 1.39 -10.08 15.93
N PRO A 116 1.72 -8.94 16.55
CA PRO A 116 0.91 -7.71 16.60
C PRO A 116 0.66 -7.13 15.20
N GLU A 117 -0.42 -6.36 15.04
CA GLU A 117 -0.72 -5.69 13.78
C GLU A 117 0.36 -4.66 13.46
N ILE A 118 0.81 -4.63 12.22
CA ILE A 118 1.70 -3.58 11.71
C ILE A 118 0.83 -2.52 11.06
N LYS A 119 1.01 -1.27 11.49
CA LYS A 119 0.28 -0.11 10.99
C LYS A 119 1.25 0.91 10.40
N CYS A 120 0.97 1.36 9.19
CA CYS A 120 1.73 2.40 8.49
C CYS A 120 0.78 3.52 8.08
N GLU A 121 1.09 4.76 8.47
CA GLU A 121 0.23 5.93 8.24
C GLU A 121 1.02 7.01 7.49
N PHE A 122 0.40 7.60 6.47
CA PHE A 122 0.99 8.67 5.68
C PHE A 122 -0.08 9.46 4.93
N SER A 123 0.30 10.67 4.48
CA SER A 123 -0.56 11.54 3.69
C SER A 123 0.05 11.79 2.32
N VAL A 124 -0.81 11.94 1.31
CA VAL A 124 -0.45 12.25 -0.08
C VAL A 124 -1.21 13.49 -0.51
N SER A 125 -0.55 14.41 -1.20
CA SER A 125 -1.15 15.63 -1.75
C SER A 125 -1.04 15.67 -3.28
N PHE A 126 -2.04 16.26 -3.95
CA PHE A 126 -2.22 16.29 -5.40
C PHE A 126 -2.20 17.71 -6.00
#